data_AF-A0A7X2PQ56-F1
#
_entry.id   AF-A0A7X2PQ56-F1
#
_cell.length_a   1.000
_cell.length_b   1.000
_cell.length_c   1.000
_cell.angle_alpha   90.00
_cell.angle_beta   90.00
_cell.angle_gamma   90.00
#
_symmetry.space_group_name_H-M   'P 1'
#
loop_
_entity.id
_entity.type
_entity.pdbx_description
1 polymer ?
#
loop_
_entity_poly.entity_id
_entity_poly.type
_entity_poly.pdbx_seq_one_letter_code
_entity_poly.pdbx_strand_id
1 'polypeptide(L)'
;MVSFHADVAPIFAMHCNGCHGEAGKLSLRSHSDALRGGNLGKIIIAGDAERSLLIHFVDGRRGEAHRMPIGGRPLSARQIETLRRWIDEGAKTDAPAAKQILRRTDVSLPTRITCRIPVSAYLTIELLHPATGAVLWSETASLKSPPEQNDAGPPGQPLHWDLRQAPGWPATVNVQLSIEHAASLWKSGARHHFSTGLPFGVTLPAIP
;
A
#
# COMPACT_ATOMS: atom_id res chain seq x y z
N MET A 1 16.70 -6.42 -11.33
CA MET A 1 16.91 -5.42 -10.28
C MET A 1 15.59 -5.26 -9.56
N VAL A 2 15.60 -5.24 -8.24
CA VAL A 2 14.40 -5.08 -7.40
C VAL A 2 14.01 -3.60 -7.38
N SER A 3 12.75 -3.30 -7.68
CA SER A 3 12.19 -1.95 -7.64
C SER A 3 11.79 -1.60 -6.20
N PHE A 4 12.21 -0.43 -5.72
CA PHE A 4 11.76 0.03 -4.40
C PHE A 4 10.25 0.25 -4.41
N HIS A 5 9.72 0.93 -5.43
CA HIS A 5 8.30 1.24 -5.49
C HIS A 5 7.42 0.01 -5.77
N ALA A 6 7.77 -0.85 -6.73
CA ALA A 6 6.91 -1.97 -7.10
C ALA A 6 7.04 -3.17 -6.15
N ASP A 7 8.22 -3.42 -5.58
CA ASP A 7 8.50 -4.67 -4.86
C ASP A 7 8.64 -4.46 -3.35
N VAL A 8 9.37 -3.42 -2.91
CA VAL A 8 9.74 -3.22 -1.49
C VAL A 8 8.71 -2.41 -0.73
N ALA A 9 8.30 -1.26 -1.26
CA ALA A 9 7.42 -0.34 -0.57
C ALA A 9 6.05 -0.95 -0.23
N PRO A 10 5.41 -1.80 -1.06
CA PRO A 10 4.18 -2.48 -0.68
C PRO A 10 4.38 -3.46 0.50
N ILE A 11 5.56 -4.08 0.64
CA ILE A 11 5.89 -4.91 1.81
C ILE A 11 5.91 -4.03 3.06
N PHE A 12 6.60 -2.89 3.01
CA PHE A 12 6.65 -1.95 4.14
C PHE A 12 5.27 -1.38 4.48
N ALA A 13 4.48 -1.03 3.48
CA ALA A 13 3.15 -0.48 3.66
C ALA A 13 2.18 -1.47 4.32
N MET A 14 2.22 -2.74 3.88
CA MET A 14 1.34 -3.79 4.41
C MET A 14 1.75 -4.29 5.79
N HIS A 15 3.05 -4.40 6.06
CA HIS A 15 3.55 -5.12 7.24
C HIS A 15 4.20 -4.24 8.30
N CYS A 16 4.62 -3.02 7.95
CA CYS A 16 5.49 -2.22 8.80
C CYS A 16 4.89 -0.87 9.16
N ASN A 17 4.31 -0.15 8.20
CA ASN A 17 3.93 1.26 8.33
C ASN A 17 2.79 1.52 9.33
N GLY A 18 2.05 0.49 9.75
CA GLY A 18 1.06 0.58 10.83
C GLY A 18 1.69 0.95 12.19
N CYS A 19 2.88 0.41 12.48
CA CYS A 19 3.63 0.69 13.72
C CYS A 19 4.89 1.55 13.48
N HIS A 20 5.49 1.46 12.29
CA HIS A 20 6.73 2.13 11.89
C HIS A 20 6.45 3.25 10.87
N GLY A 21 5.69 4.26 11.31
CA GLY A 21 5.35 5.48 10.56
C GLY A 21 5.77 6.76 11.28
N GLU A 22 5.14 7.90 10.98
CA GLU A 22 5.54 9.22 11.52
C GLU A 22 5.45 9.34 13.06
N ALA A 23 4.56 8.58 13.70
CA ALA A 23 4.46 8.51 15.16
C ALA A 23 5.51 7.59 15.81
N GLY A 24 6.28 6.86 15.01
CA GLY A 24 7.27 5.89 15.45
C GLY A 24 8.70 6.43 15.40
N LYS A 25 9.60 5.81 16.17
CA LYS A 25 11.04 6.13 16.16
C LYS A 25 11.80 5.50 14.97
N LEU A 26 11.06 5.01 13.98
CA LEU A 26 11.48 4.46 12.69
C LEU A 26 10.30 4.67 11.73
N SER A 27 10.56 5.25 10.56
CA SER A 27 9.57 5.37 9.47
C SER A 27 10.05 4.57 8.26
N LEU A 28 9.15 3.75 7.69
CA LEU A 28 9.38 2.98 6.47
C LEU A 28 8.47 3.44 5.32
N ARG A 29 7.86 4.62 5.46
CA ARG A 29 6.94 5.20 4.46
C ARG A 29 7.65 5.73 3.21
N SER A 30 8.89 6.19 3.36
CA SER A 30 9.69 6.68 2.24
C SER A 30 11.03 5.96 2.17
N HIS A 31 11.62 5.90 0.98
CA HIS A 31 12.97 5.37 0.77
C HIS A 31 14.00 6.06 1.66
N SER A 32 13.94 7.39 1.70
CA SER A 32 14.83 8.23 2.51
C SER A 32 14.69 7.97 4.01
N ASP A 33 13.47 7.73 4.50
CA ASP A 33 13.26 7.42 5.92
C ASP A 33 13.77 6.03 6.27
N ALA A 34 13.52 5.05 5.40
CA ALA A 34 14.01 3.69 5.60
C ALA A 34 15.55 3.65 5.70
N LEU A 35 16.25 4.38 4.84
CA LEU A 35 17.72 4.47 4.89
C LEU A 35 18.26 5.31 6.05
N ARG A 36 17.48 6.28 6.55
CA ARG A 36 17.83 7.05 7.75
C ARG A 36 17.90 6.15 8.99
N GLY A 37 17.02 5.15 9.06
CA GLY A 37 16.91 4.24 10.18
C GLY A 37 16.13 4.84 11.36
N GLY A 38 16.35 4.27 12.54
CA GLY A 38 15.61 4.65 13.75
C GLY A 38 16.49 4.71 14.98
N ASN A 39 15.90 4.47 16.16
CA ASN A 39 16.64 4.46 17.44
C ASN A 39 17.84 3.51 17.50
N LEU A 40 17.77 2.41 16.76
CA LEU A 40 18.87 1.43 16.68
C LEU A 40 19.95 1.86 15.68
N GLY A 41 19.87 3.10 15.18
CA GLY A 41 20.68 3.60 14.08
C GLY A 41 20.19 3.11 12.73
N LYS A 42 21.14 2.95 11.79
CA LYS A 42 20.87 2.42 10.46
C LYS A 42 20.46 0.95 10.57
N ILE A 43 19.25 0.65 10.09
CA ILE A 43 18.73 -0.73 10.04
C ILE A 43 18.96 -1.40 8.69
N ILE A 44 19.31 -0.60 7.66
CA ILE A 44 19.64 -1.03 6.31
C ILE A 44 21.08 -0.61 6.02
N ILE A 45 21.90 -1.57 5.62
CA ILE A 45 23.27 -1.38 5.15
C ILE A 45 23.26 -1.69 3.66
N ALA A 46 23.23 -0.65 2.82
CA ALA A 46 23.20 -0.80 1.37
C ALA A 46 24.40 -1.63 0.89
N GLY A 47 24.12 -2.67 0.11
CA GLY A 47 25.09 -3.65 -0.38
C GLY A 47 25.37 -4.82 0.58
N ASP A 48 24.73 -4.87 1.76
CA ASP A 48 24.95 -5.93 2.75
C ASP A 48 23.67 -6.26 3.53
N ALA A 49 22.85 -7.14 2.94
CA ALA A 49 21.63 -7.65 3.58
C ALA A 49 21.95 -8.49 4.83
N GLU A 50 23.07 -9.20 4.83
CA GLU A 50 23.48 -10.08 5.95
C GLU A 50 23.82 -9.31 7.22
N ARG A 51 24.30 -8.07 7.11
CA ARG A 51 24.55 -7.20 8.26
C ARG A 51 23.38 -6.25 8.57
N SER A 52 22.35 -6.21 7.74
CA SER A 52 21.20 -5.32 7.91
C SER A 52 20.23 -5.82 8.97
N LEU A 53 20.01 -5.02 10.02
CA LEU A 53 19.07 -5.35 11.10
C LEU A 53 17.65 -5.61 10.59
N LEU A 54 17.21 -4.91 9.53
CA LEU A 54 15.91 -5.15 8.91
C LEU A 54 15.72 -6.65 8.61
N ILE A 55 16.71 -7.30 8.01
CA ILE A 55 16.66 -8.72 7.67
C ILE A 55 16.62 -9.57 8.93
N HIS A 56 17.47 -9.28 9.91
CA HIS A 56 17.53 -10.05 11.17
C HIS A 56 16.23 -10.03 11.96
N PHE A 57 15.47 -8.95 11.85
CA PHE A 57 14.16 -8.84 12.51
C PHE A 57 13.07 -9.59 11.74
N VAL A 58 13.04 -9.53 10.40
CA VAL A 58 11.98 -10.21 9.64
C VAL A 58 12.20 -11.72 9.51
N ASP A 59 13.46 -12.19 9.58
CA ASP A 59 13.81 -13.62 9.53
C ASP A 59 13.98 -14.29 10.90
N GLY A 60 13.78 -13.53 11.99
CA GLY A 60 13.76 -14.06 13.36
C GLY A 60 15.13 -14.26 14.01
N ARG A 61 16.25 -13.86 13.39
CA ARG A 61 17.59 -13.93 14.01
C ARG A 61 17.71 -13.12 15.31
N ARG A 62 16.81 -12.16 15.56
CA ARG A 62 16.71 -11.41 16.83
C ARG A 62 15.83 -12.10 17.89
N GLY A 63 15.45 -13.36 17.64
CA GLY A 63 14.55 -14.16 18.47
C GLY A 63 13.08 -13.96 18.06
N GLU A 64 12.30 -15.04 18.14
CA GLU A 64 10.90 -15.05 17.66
C GLU A 64 10.03 -14.00 18.35
N ALA A 65 10.27 -13.72 19.64
CA ALA A 65 9.57 -12.67 20.39
C ALA A 65 9.78 -11.25 19.82
N HIS A 66 10.85 -11.03 19.06
CA HIS A 66 11.17 -9.76 18.41
C HIS A 66 10.99 -9.81 16.88
N ARG A 67 10.52 -10.94 16.33
CA ARG A 67 10.35 -11.09 14.88
C ARG A 67 9.30 -10.10 14.38
N MET A 68 9.63 -9.39 13.31
CA MET A 68 8.70 -8.47 12.67
C MET A 68 7.83 -9.20 11.63
N PRO A 69 6.54 -8.83 11.50
CA PRO A 69 5.80 -7.90 12.35
C PRO A 69 5.48 -8.49 13.74
N ILE A 70 5.63 -7.70 14.82
CA ILE A 70 5.28 -8.14 16.18
C ILE A 70 3.78 -8.45 16.26
N GLY A 71 3.44 -9.65 16.72
CA GLY A 71 2.05 -10.11 16.81
C GLY A 71 1.34 -10.28 15.46
N GLY A 72 2.03 -10.02 14.35
CA GLY A 72 1.54 -10.19 13.00
C GLY A 72 2.04 -11.48 12.37
N ARG A 73 1.47 -11.80 11.20
CA ARG A 73 1.93 -12.93 10.40
C ARG A 73 3.35 -12.68 9.89
N PRO A 74 4.23 -13.70 9.87
CA PRO A 74 5.54 -13.58 9.25
C PRO A 74 5.44 -13.16 7.78
N LEU A 75 6.45 -12.42 7.32
CA LEU A 75 6.68 -12.24 5.90
C LEU A 75 6.93 -13.60 5.25
N SER A 76 6.52 -13.74 3.99
CA SER A 76 6.85 -14.94 3.21
C SER A 76 8.36 -15.00 2.92
N ALA A 77 8.89 -16.20 2.66
CA ALA A 77 10.29 -16.36 2.25
C ALA A 77 10.64 -15.49 1.03
N ARG A 78 9.69 -15.33 0.10
CA ARG A 78 9.85 -14.48 -1.09
C ARG A 78 9.89 -12.99 -0.77
N GLN A 79 9.09 -12.54 0.20
CA GLN A 79 9.14 -11.15 0.68
C GLN A 79 10.49 -10.84 1.34
N ILE A 80 10.96 -11.75 2.21
CA ILE A 80 12.27 -11.61 2.84
C ILE A 80 13.38 -11.58 1.78
N GLU A 81 13.34 -12.49 0.81
CA GLU A 81 14.32 -12.51 -0.28
C GLU A 81 14.27 -11.25 -1.16
N THR A 82 13.08 -10.71 -1.41
CA THR A 82 12.91 -9.42 -2.12
C THR A 82 13.60 -8.29 -1.38
N LEU A 83 13.43 -8.21 -0.05
CA LEU A 83 14.12 -7.23 0.78
C LEU A 83 15.65 -7.44 0.77
N ARG A 84 16.11 -8.69 0.93
CA ARG A 84 17.54 -9.04 0.91
C ARG A 84 18.19 -8.59 -0.39
N ARG A 85 17.63 -9.03 -1.53
CA ARG A 85 18.15 -8.70 -2.85
C ARG A 85 18.15 -7.21 -3.13
N TRP A 86 17.09 -6.48 -2.74
CA TRP A 86 17.07 -5.02 -2.86
C TRP A 86 18.20 -4.36 -2.08
N ILE A 87 18.46 -4.82 -0.84
CA ILE A 87 19.56 -4.29 -0.02
C ILE A 87 20.90 -4.60 -0.67
N ASP A 88 21.13 -5.84 -1.09
CA ASP A 88 22.38 -6.28 -1.74
C ASP A 88 22.63 -5.55 -3.07
N GLU A 89 21.57 -5.18 -3.81
CA GLU A 89 21.65 -4.34 -5.02
C GLU A 89 21.91 -2.84 -4.71
N GLY A 90 22.15 -2.50 -3.44
CA GLY A 90 22.52 -1.17 -2.96
C GLY A 90 21.36 -0.35 -2.39
N ALA A 91 20.23 -1.00 -2.07
CA ALA A 91 19.03 -0.39 -1.51
C ALA A 91 18.59 0.88 -2.26
N LYS A 92 18.61 0.85 -3.60
CA LYS A 92 18.34 2.02 -4.44
C LYS A 92 16.85 2.30 -4.55
N THR A 93 16.49 3.56 -4.74
CA THR A 93 15.15 3.95 -5.19
C THR A 93 15.14 4.00 -6.71
N ASP A 94 14.03 3.56 -7.30
CA ASP A 94 13.69 3.86 -8.69
C ASP A 94 12.97 5.22 -8.80
N ALA A 95 12.68 5.67 -10.03
CA ALA A 95 12.06 6.96 -10.33
C ALA A 95 10.83 7.24 -9.45
N PRO A 96 10.55 8.51 -9.10
CA PRO A 96 9.57 8.84 -8.06
C PRO A 96 8.20 8.21 -8.38
N ALA A 97 7.69 7.41 -7.46
CA ALA A 97 6.32 6.95 -7.55
C ALA A 97 5.35 8.13 -7.53
N ALA A 98 4.41 8.10 -8.46
CA ALA A 98 3.26 8.97 -8.38
C ALA A 98 2.36 8.50 -7.23
N LYS A 99 2.11 9.38 -6.26
CA LYS A 99 0.95 9.25 -5.39
C LYS A 99 -0.24 9.85 -6.12
N GLN A 100 -1.27 9.06 -6.35
CA GLN A 100 -2.51 9.52 -6.97
C GLN A 100 -3.65 9.35 -5.97
N ILE A 101 -4.41 10.41 -5.75
CA ILE A 101 -5.59 10.38 -4.88
C ILE A 101 -6.82 10.55 -5.77
N LEU A 102 -7.69 9.55 -5.79
CA LEU A 102 -9.01 9.61 -6.41
C LEU A 102 -10.05 9.86 -5.32
N ARG A 103 -10.93 10.83 -5.53
CA ARG A 103 -11.98 11.18 -4.56
C ARG A 103 -13.34 11.16 -5.22
N ARG A 104 -14.35 10.74 -4.46
CA ARG A 104 -15.76 10.91 -4.82
C ARG A 104 -16.53 11.30 -3.57
N THR A 105 -17.27 12.40 -3.66
CA THR A 105 -18.06 12.90 -2.54
C THR A 105 -19.50 12.39 -2.62
N ASP A 106 -20.21 12.48 -1.50
CA ASP A 106 -21.66 12.28 -1.43
C ASP A 106 -22.13 10.92 -1.94
N VAL A 107 -21.36 9.87 -1.63
CA VAL A 107 -21.66 8.50 -2.03
C VAL A 107 -22.67 7.90 -1.06
N SER A 108 -23.85 7.54 -1.56
CA SER A 108 -24.87 6.81 -0.79
C SER A 108 -24.49 5.35 -0.60
N LEU A 109 -24.80 4.79 0.57
CA LEU A 109 -24.60 3.38 0.90
C LEU A 109 -25.94 2.62 0.94
N PRO A 110 -25.98 1.31 0.63
CA PRO A 110 -24.86 0.47 0.20
C PRO A 110 -24.40 0.79 -1.23
N THR A 111 -23.12 0.57 -1.50
CA THR A 111 -22.54 0.78 -2.84
C THR A 111 -21.40 -0.18 -3.10
N ARG A 112 -21.11 -0.44 -4.37
CA ARG A 112 -19.90 -1.13 -4.80
C ARG A 112 -18.96 -0.13 -5.45
N ILE A 113 -17.74 -0.05 -4.94
CA ILE A 113 -16.65 0.67 -5.58
C ILE A 113 -15.86 -0.32 -6.41
N THR A 114 -15.57 0.02 -7.66
CA THR A 114 -14.68 -0.77 -8.51
C THR A 114 -13.51 0.07 -8.99
N CYS A 115 -12.34 -0.57 -9.08
CA CYS A 115 -11.12 0.06 -9.59
C CYS A 115 -10.27 -0.96 -10.34
N ARG A 116 -9.53 -0.50 -11.35
CA ARG A 116 -8.53 -1.31 -12.08
C ARG A 116 -7.24 -0.53 -12.19
N ILE A 117 -6.19 -1.05 -11.56
CA ILE A 117 -4.85 -0.45 -11.59
C ILE A 117 -3.93 -1.35 -12.42
N PRO A 118 -3.37 -0.88 -13.54
CA PRO A 118 -2.62 -1.71 -14.49
C PRO A 118 -1.17 -2.01 -14.07
N VAL A 119 -0.72 -1.46 -12.94
CA VAL A 119 0.65 -1.64 -12.41
C VAL A 119 0.62 -2.13 -10.97
N SER A 120 1.74 -2.63 -10.47
CA SER A 120 1.90 -2.89 -9.04
C SER A 120 1.71 -1.61 -8.25
N ALA A 121 0.92 -1.66 -7.18
CA ALA A 121 0.57 -0.48 -6.41
C ALA A 121 0.16 -0.88 -4.99
N TYR A 122 0.36 0.04 -4.05
CA TYR A 122 -0.27 0.01 -2.75
C TYR A 122 -1.49 0.93 -2.76
N LEU A 123 -2.60 0.45 -2.21
CA LEU A 123 -3.89 1.13 -2.23
C LEU A 123 -4.37 1.31 -0.80
N THR A 124 -4.90 2.48 -0.51
CA THR A 124 -5.65 2.74 0.71
C THR A 124 -6.98 3.35 0.33
N ILE A 125 -8.06 2.67 0.66
CA ILE A 125 -9.42 3.18 0.50
C ILE A 125 -9.92 3.65 1.87
N GLU A 126 -10.43 4.87 1.92
CA GLU A 126 -10.97 5.49 3.14
C GLU A 126 -12.38 6.00 2.87
N LEU A 127 -13.26 5.77 3.84
CA LEU A 127 -14.54 6.44 3.95
C LEU A 127 -14.41 7.56 4.96
N LEU A 128 -14.75 8.76 4.52
CA LEU A 128 -14.62 9.99 5.27
C LEU A 128 -16.02 10.55 5.54
N HIS A 129 -16.25 11.04 6.75
CA HIS A 129 -17.45 11.78 7.07
C HIS A 129 -17.51 13.07 6.22
N PRO A 130 -18.61 13.37 5.52
CA PRO A 130 -18.66 14.46 4.55
C PRO A 130 -18.49 15.84 5.20
N ALA A 131 -19.03 16.05 6.41
CA ALA A 131 -18.92 17.32 7.11
C ALA A 131 -17.58 17.54 7.85
N THR A 132 -17.01 16.50 8.48
CA THR A 132 -15.85 16.65 9.36
C THR A 132 -14.54 16.17 8.74
N GLY A 133 -14.61 15.39 7.66
CA GLY A 133 -13.44 14.72 7.06
C GLY A 133 -12.87 13.57 7.91
N ALA A 134 -13.52 13.21 9.03
CA ALA A 134 -13.06 12.12 9.89
C ALA A 134 -13.10 10.77 9.16
N VAL A 135 -12.05 9.95 9.32
CA VAL A 135 -12.00 8.59 8.76
C VAL A 135 -13.00 7.71 9.53
N LEU A 136 -14.07 7.30 8.84
CA LEU A 136 -15.09 6.38 9.33
C LEU A 136 -14.67 4.93 9.17
N TRP A 137 -13.90 4.65 8.12
CA TRP A 137 -13.40 3.32 7.77
C TRP A 137 -12.22 3.42 6.84
N SER A 138 -11.32 2.45 6.92
CA SER A 138 -10.17 2.35 6.02
C SER A 138 -9.85 0.88 5.75
N GLU A 139 -9.43 0.58 4.53
CA GLU A 139 -8.85 -0.70 4.14
C GLU A 139 -7.66 -0.48 3.22
N THR A 140 -6.69 -1.39 3.29
CA THR A 140 -5.47 -1.36 2.50
C THR A 140 -5.36 -2.58 1.62
N ALA A 141 -4.89 -2.40 0.39
CA ALA A 141 -4.69 -3.49 -0.55
C ALA A 141 -3.37 -3.32 -1.31
N SER A 142 -2.78 -4.42 -1.75
CA SER A 142 -1.56 -4.42 -2.56
C SER A 142 -1.77 -5.20 -3.86
N LEU A 143 -1.26 -4.67 -4.97
CA LEU A 143 -1.24 -5.36 -6.26
C LEU A 143 0.20 -5.70 -6.63
N LYS A 144 0.47 -6.97 -6.92
CA LYS A 144 1.82 -7.45 -7.25
C LYS A 144 1.81 -8.54 -8.32
N SER A 145 2.92 -8.65 -9.06
CA SER A 145 3.11 -9.72 -10.04
C SER A 145 4.43 -10.47 -9.79
N PRO A 146 4.41 -11.81 -9.55
CA PRO A 146 3.23 -12.58 -9.15
C PRO A 146 2.70 -12.15 -7.76
N PRO A 147 1.39 -12.23 -7.52
CA PRO A 147 0.79 -11.89 -6.24
C PRO A 147 1.25 -12.86 -5.15
N GLU A 148 1.31 -12.36 -3.92
CA GLU A 148 1.73 -13.07 -2.72
C GLU A 148 0.58 -13.14 -1.71
N GLN A 149 0.84 -13.80 -0.57
CA GLN A 149 -0.13 -13.88 0.52
C GLN A 149 -0.49 -12.46 1.01
N ASN A 150 -1.80 -12.18 1.08
CA ASN A 150 -2.43 -10.91 1.44
C ASN A 150 -2.43 -9.81 0.36
N ASP A 151 -1.90 -10.07 -0.83
CA ASP A 151 -2.14 -9.18 -1.97
C ASP A 151 -3.57 -9.34 -2.48
N ALA A 152 -4.17 -8.25 -2.94
CA ALA A 152 -5.51 -8.25 -3.51
C ALA A 152 -5.56 -8.89 -4.92
N GLY A 153 -4.39 -9.09 -5.54
CA GLY A 153 -4.25 -9.78 -6.81
C GLY A 153 -3.15 -9.20 -7.70
N PRO A 154 -3.02 -9.68 -8.94
CA PRO A 154 -2.11 -9.10 -9.90
C PRO A 154 -2.64 -7.77 -10.48
N PRO A 155 -1.74 -6.88 -10.92
CA PRO A 155 -2.11 -5.69 -11.66
C PRO A 155 -3.02 -5.98 -12.86
N GLY A 156 -3.94 -5.05 -13.13
CA GLY A 156 -4.88 -5.11 -14.25
C GLY A 156 -6.13 -5.96 -13.97
N GLN A 157 -6.22 -6.68 -12.85
CA GLN A 157 -7.49 -7.29 -12.45
C GLN A 157 -8.43 -6.27 -11.77
N PRO A 158 -9.75 -6.36 -11.96
CA PRO A 158 -10.71 -5.51 -11.25
C PRO A 158 -10.69 -5.79 -9.74
N LEU A 159 -10.50 -4.73 -8.96
CA LEU A 159 -10.73 -4.71 -7.52
C LEU A 159 -12.13 -4.17 -7.24
N HIS A 160 -12.76 -4.69 -6.18
CA HIS A 160 -14.05 -4.18 -5.74
C HIS A 160 -14.15 -4.16 -4.21
N TRP A 161 -14.85 -3.15 -3.70
CA TRP A 161 -15.23 -3.03 -2.29
C TRP A 161 -16.74 -2.91 -2.20
N ASP A 162 -17.35 -3.81 -1.42
CA ASP A 162 -18.78 -3.80 -1.12
C ASP A 162 -19.03 -3.09 0.20
N LEU A 163 -19.46 -1.84 0.11
CA LEU A 163 -19.66 -0.98 1.27
C LEU A 163 -21.12 -1.00 1.70
N ARG A 164 -21.33 -1.21 2.99
CA ARG A 164 -22.64 -1.23 3.63
C ARG A 164 -22.72 -0.18 4.71
N GLN A 165 -23.93 0.27 5.01
CA GLN A 165 -24.19 1.18 6.13
C GLN A 165 -23.72 0.54 7.45
N ALA A 166 -23.12 1.34 8.32
CA ALA A 166 -22.75 0.96 9.68
C ALA A 166 -23.33 1.94 10.71
N PRO A 167 -23.54 1.51 11.97
CA PRO A 167 -24.01 2.40 13.03
C PRO A 167 -23.12 3.63 13.20
N GLY A 168 -23.73 4.80 13.33
CA GLY A 168 -23.02 6.08 13.47
C GLY A 168 -22.48 6.69 12.16
N TRP A 169 -22.66 6.01 11.01
CA TRP A 169 -22.29 6.60 9.73
C TRP A 169 -23.38 7.54 9.20
N PRO A 170 -22.98 8.63 8.52
CA PRO A 170 -23.91 9.53 7.84
C PRO A 170 -24.63 8.85 6.66
N ALA A 171 -25.66 9.51 6.12
CA ALA A 171 -26.44 9.00 4.99
C ALA A 171 -25.63 8.92 3.68
N THR A 172 -24.64 9.79 3.53
CA THR A 172 -23.66 9.78 2.45
C THR A 172 -22.25 9.86 3.03
N VAL A 173 -21.28 9.29 2.33
CA VAL A 173 -19.86 9.32 2.70
C VAL A 173 -19.00 9.87 1.56
N ASN A 174 -17.87 10.46 1.91
CA ASN A 174 -16.83 10.77 0.94
C ASN A 174 -15.89 9.56 0.83
N VAL A 175 -15.62 9.11 -0.39
CA VAL A 175 -14.70 8.01 -0.67
C VAL A 175 -13.38 8.59 -1.17
N GLN A 176 -12.28 8.18 -0.57
CA GLN A 176 -10.93 8.47 -1.01
C GLN A 176 -10.19 7.17 -1.31
N LEU A 177 -9.63 7.05 -2.52
CA LEU A 177 -8.70 6.00 -2.88
C LEU A 177 -7.31 6.63 -3.12
N SER A 178 -6.37 6.33 -2.24
CA SER A 178 -4.96 6.68 -2.41
C SER A 178 -4.24 5.52 -3.08
N ILE A 179 -3.54 5.82 -4.16
CA ILE A 179 -2.70 4.88 -4.94
C ILE A 179 -1.26 5.35 -4.76
N GLU A 180 -0.43 4.50 -4.19
CA GLU A 180 0.97 4.80 -3.88
C GLU A 180 1.88 3.74 -4.49
N HIS A 181 3.14 4.13 -4.71
CA HIS A 181 4.18 3.25 -5.24
C HIS A 181 3.87 2.62 -6.62
N ALA A 182 2.92 3.20 -7.36
CA ALA A 182 2.63 2.83 -8.73
C ALA A 182 3.77 3.26 -9.66
N ALA A 183 4.56 2.28 -10.13
CA ALA A 183 5.67 2.52 -11.05
C ALA A 183 5.16 3.28 -12.30
N SER A 184 5.67 4.50 -12.49
CA SER A 184 5.41 5.44 -13.58
C SER A 184 4.06 5.26 -14.32
N LEU A 185 2.95 5.49 -13.63
CA LEU A 185 1.63 5.59 -14.29
C LEU A 185 1.41 6.94 -15.00
N TRP A 186 2.46 7.72 -15.27
CA TRP A 186 2.33 9.05 -15.85
C TRP A 186 2.86 9.14 -17.28
N LYS A 187 2.18 8.49 -18.21
CA LYS A 187 1.94 9.12 -19.51
C LYS A 187 0.49 9.56 -19.51
N SER A 188 0.27 10.87 -19.51
CA SER A 188 -1.05 11.51 -19.58
C SER A 188 -1.95 10.82 -20.61
N GLY A 189 -3.02 10.16 -20.18
CA GLY A 189 -4.02 9.57 -21.09
C GLY A 189 -4.60 8.19 -20.72
N ALA A 190 -4.16 7.53 -19.66
CA ALA A 190 -4.78 6.27 -19.24
C ALA A 190 -6.16 6.51 -18.60
N ARG A 191 -7.21 5.90 -19.16
CA ARG A 191 -8.57 5.94 -18.58
C ARG A 191 -8.62 5.09 -17.33
N HIS A 192 -8.77 5.73 -16.16
CA HIS A 192 -9.02 5.04 -14.91
C HIS A 192 -10.53 4.92 -14.68
N HIS A 193 -11.02 3.69 -14.56
CA HIS A 193 -12.41 3.45 -14.21
C HIS A 193 -12.52 3.36 -12.69
N PHE A 194 -12.84 4.49 -12.06
CA PHE A 194 -13.32 4.56 -10.69
C PHE A 194 -14.83 4.81 -10.72
N SER A 195 -15.61 3.75 -10.63
CA SER A 195 -17.07 3.84 -10.64
C SER A 195 -17.63 3.37 -9.31
N THR A 196 -18.64 4.09 -8.82
CA THR A 196 -19.56 3.58 -7.81
C THR A 196 -20.83 3.20 -8.52
N GLY A 197 -21.32 1.99 -8.29
CA GLY A 197 -22.56 1.49 -8.86
C GLY A 197 -23.20 0.48 -7.93
N LEU A 198 -24.53 0.39 -8.01
CA LEU A 198 -25.25 -0.83 -7.62
C LEU A 198 -24.79 -1.99 -8.53
N PRO A 199 -25.03 -3.28 -8.18
CA PRO A 199 -24.44 -4.44 -8.87
C PRO A 199 -24.77 -4.60 -10.38
N PHE A 200 -25.43 -3.63 -11.01
CA PHE A 200 -25.64 -3.57 -12.45
C PHE A 200 -24.88 -2.38 -13.03
N GLY A 201 -23.92 -2.68 -13.91
CA GLY A 201 -22.94 -1.76 -14.44
C GLY A 201 -23.55 -0.55 -15.15
N VAL A 202 -23.08 0.64 -14.77
CA VAL A 202 -23.23 1.85 -15.56
C VAL A 202 -21.84 2.39 -15.84
N THR A 203 -21.38 2.22 -17.08
CA THR A 203 -20.23 2.94 -17.60
C THR A 203 -20.70 4.35 -17.94
N LEU A 204 -20.25 5.35 -17.18
CA LEU A 204 -20.49 6.74 -17.56
C LEU A 204 -19.57 7.12 -18.74
N PRO A 205 -20.08 7.81 -19.77
CA PRO A 205 -19.26 8.26 -20.89
C PRO A 205 -18.25 9.30 -20.41
N ALA A 206 -17.09 9.34 -21.07
CA ALA A 206 -16.12 10.41 -20.88
C ALA A 206 -16.80 11.75 -21.20
N ILE A 207 -16.79 12.66 -20.24
CA ILE A 207 -17.18 14.06 -20.46
C ILE A 207 -16.09 14.69 -21.34
N PRO A 208 -16.47 15.47 -22.38
CA PRO A 208 -15.59 15.94 -23.45
C PRO A 208 -14.36 16.73 -22.99
#